data_AF-A0A9R1J4D6-F1
#
_entry.id   AF-A0A9R1J4D6-F1
#
_cell.length_a   1.000
_cell.length_b   1.000
_cell.length_c   1.000
_cell.angle_alpha   90.00
_cell.angle_beta   90.00
_cell.angle_gamma   90.00
#
_symmetry.space_group_name_H-M   'P 1'
#
loop_
_entity.id
_entity.type
_entity.pdbx_description
1 polymer ?
#
loop_
_entity_poly.entity_id
_entity_poly.type
_entity_poly.pdbx_seq_one_letter_code
_entity_poly.pdbx_strand_id
1 'polypeptide(L)'
;MAENPAAAAAVNHGEGLRLPETSSICVTESAAHNFEVTNYALLEGLGVGKYITSSTFRVGGYDWNIMFYPDGSTKDFTGNASAFLYYLSKGKDGVRTKFTLTLLDGQGNAQEINKDYEPPTECRRNLIVVPPSKLPGNIKRTLKDGKGADVTLLVGGREFSAHRFMLAARSPVFDAQLFGPMMDEDTRCIEVVDMDPAIFEMLLHYIYMDSLPPRDEKGYDAASMQHLLVAADRYGLDRLKVMCEEELSKSINVQTVTSTWAVADQHFCEGLKNACEEFLSVPGIGTIVSLRNGFKRLMAKLELGDEEASAAGTK
;
A
#
# COMPACT_ATOMS: atom_id res chain seq x y z
N MET A 1 -18.29 -63.91 42.47
CA MET A 1 -18.88 -63.33 41.25
C MET A 1 -19.70 -62.13 41.69
N ALA A 2 -19.46 -60.89 41.33
CA ALA A 2 -18.35 -60.18 40.71
C ALA A 2 -18.53 -58.71 41.18
N GLU A 3 -17.44 -58.02 41.50
CA GLU A 3 -17.43 -56.56 41.62
C GLU A 3 -17.67 -55.94 40.23
N ASN A 4 -18.45 -54.87 40.13
CA ASN A 4 -18.12 -53.74 39.24
C ASN A 4 -18.88 -52.45 39.63
N PRO A 5 -18.31 -51.24 39.42
CA PRO A 5 -18.62 -50.02 40.16
C PRO A 5 -19.23 -48.88 39.32
N ALA A 6 -19.51 -47.77 40.00
CA ALA A 6 -19.45 -46.37 39.56
C ALA A 6 -19.93 -46.02 38.13
N ALA A 7 -21.15 -45.48 38.03
CA ALA A 7 -21.57 -44.65 36.90
C ALA A 7 -21.36 -43.16 37.26
N ALA A 8 -20.25 -42.61 36.78
CA ALA A 8 -19.96 -41.19 36.80
C ALA A 8 -20.90 -40.43 35.84
N ALA A 9 -21.41 -39.30 36.29
CA ALA A 9 -22.16 -38.35 35.47
C ALA A 9 -21.25 -37.75 34.39
N ALA A 10 -21.53 -38.07 33.13
CA ALA A 10 -20.87 -37.44 31.98
C ALA A 10 -21.56 -36.11 31.65
N VAL A 11 -20.81 -35.02 31.83
CA VAL A 11 -21.15 -33.68 31.38
C VAL A 11 -20.96 -33.63 29.86
N ASN A 12 -22.03 -33.37 29.11
CA ASN A 12 -21.95 -33.11 27.67
C ASN A 12 -21.31 -31.72 27.45
N HIS A 13 -20.05 -31.71 27.03
CA HIS A 13 -19.41 -30.55 26.41
C HIS A 13 -19.20 -30.84 24.93
N GLY A 14 -19.95 -30.16 24.05
CA GLY A 14 -19.80 -30.36 22.62
C GLY A 14 -20.79 -29.65 21.71
N GLU A 15 -21.29 -28.47 22.06
CA GLU A 15 -21.85 -27.55 21.04
C GLU A 15 -20.79 -26.50 20.73
N GLY A 16 -19.93 -26.81 19.77
CA GLY A 16 -19.03 -25.84 19.17
C GLY A 16 -19.85 -24.75 18.48
N LEU A 17 -19.48 -23.48 18.68
CA LEU A 17 -20.04 -22.36 17.94
C LEU A 17 -19.90 -22.64 16.42
N ARG A 18 -21.02 -22.91 15.75
CA ARG A 18 -21.08 -22.88 14.29
C ARG A 18 -21.01 -21.42 13.84
N LEU A 19 -19.85 -21.03 13.30
CA LEU A 19 -19.72 -19.77 12.57
C LEU A 19 -20.65 -19.81 11.34
N PRO A 20 -21.21 -18.66 10.92
CA PRO A 20 -22.05 -18.60 9.72
C PRO A 20 -21.26 -19.05 8.49
N GLU A 21 -21.85 -19.91 7.66
CA GLU A 21 -21.28 -20.20 6.35
C GLU A 21 -21.34 -18.95 5.48
N THR A 22 -20.17 -18.46 5.07
CA THR A 22 -20.06 -17.40 4.08
C THR A 22 -20.05 -18.03 2.69
N SER A 23 -21.06 -17.73 1.88
CA SER A 23 -21.06 -18.04 0.44
C SER A 23 -20.68 -16.81 -0.37
N SER A 24 -19.80 -16.95 -1.35
CA SER A 24 -19.58 -15.95 -2.39
C SER A 24 -20.19 -16.43 -3.70
N ILE A 25 -20.81 -15.51 -4.44
CA ILE A 25 -21.36 -15.78 -5.77
C ILE A 25 -20.39 -15.20 -6.78
N CYS A 26 -19.78 -16.05 -7.59
CA CYS A 26 -18.99 -15.61 -8.74
C CYS A 26 -19.92 -15.50 -9.96
N VAL A 27 -20.09 -14.28 -10.47
CA VAL A 27 -20.75 -14.08 -11.77
C VAL A 27 -19.71 -14.37 -12.85
N THR A 28 -19.92 -15.44 -13.61
CA THR A 28 -19.06 -15.78 -14.76
C THR A 28 -19.68 -15.19 -16.02
N GLU A 29 -18.99 -14.25 -16.65
CA GLU A 29 -19.34 -13.80 -18.00
C GLU A 29 -18.66 -14.71 -19.04
N SER A 30 -19.43 -15.22 -19.99
CA SER A 30 -18.94 -16.03 -21.11
C SER A 30 -19.28 -15.37 -22.44
N ALA A 31 -18.37 -15.48 -23.41
CA ALA A 31 -18.60 -15.01 -24.77
C ALA A 31 -17.84 -15.90 -25.76
N ALA A 32 -18.32 -15.93 -27.01
CA ALA A 32 -17.64 -16.58 -28.12
C ALA A 32 -17.15 -15.51 -29.11
N HIS A 33 -15.93 -15.65 -29.60
CA HIS A 33 -15.35 -14.77 -30.61
C HIS A 33 -14.83 -15.59 -31.78
N ASN A 34 -15.31 -15.29 -32.98
CA ASN A 34 -14.88 -15.95 -34.21
C ASN A 34 -13.77 -15.14 -34.86
N PHE A 35 -12.62 -15.77 -35.10
CA PHE A 35 -11.51 -15.18 -35.82
C PHE A 35 -11.28 -15.95 -37.13
N GLU A 36 -11.61 -15.30 -38.25
CA GLU A 36 -11.42 -15.86 -39.58
C GLU A 36 -10.07 -15.44 -40.16
N VAL A 37 -9.24 -16.43 -40.53
CA VAL A 37 -7.96 -16.22 -41.20
C VAL A 37 -8.13 -16.49 -42.69
N THR A 38 -8.43 -15.45 -43.45
CA THR A 38 -8.55 -15.57 -44.91
C THR A 38 -7.19 -15.77 -45.56
N ASN A 39 -7.12 -16.63 -46.58
CA ASN A 39 -5.90 -16.88 -47.36
C ASN A 39 -4.71 -17.39 -46.52
N TYR A 40 -4.95 -18.36 -45.62
CA TYR A 40 -3.92 -18.96 -44.76
C TYR A 40 -2.62 -19.36 -45.49
N ALA A 41 -2.72 -19.88 -46.72
CA ALA A 41 -1.56 -20.26 -47.53
C ALA A 41 -0.57 -19.11 -47.82
N LEU A 42 -1.02 -17.84 -47.76
CA LEU A 42 -0.14 -16.67 -47.93
C LEU A 42 0.61 -16.30 -46.64
N LEU A 43 0.27 -16.92 -45.52
CA LEU A 43 0.88 -16.71 -44.21
C LEU A 43 1.96 -17.76 -43.89
N GLU A 44 2.11 -18.78 -44.76
CA GLU A 44 3.18 -19.77 -44.67
C GLU A 44 4.54 -19.11 -44.94
N GLY A 45 5.49 -19.27 -44.02
CA GLY A 45 6.80 -18.62 -44.11
C GLY A 45 6.87 -17.20 -43.54
N LEU A 46 5.87 -16.77 -42.76
CA LEU A 46 5.90 -15.54 -41.97
C LEU A 46 7.07 -15.53 -40.95
N GLY A 47 7.51 -16.71 -40.53
CA GLY A 47 8.63 -16.96 -39.63
C GLY A 47 8.19 -17.21 -38.19
N VAL A 48 8.97 -18.06 -37.50
CA VAL A 48 8.74 -18.44 -36.09
C VAL A 48 8.62 -17.18 -35.20
N GLY A 49 7.57 -17.13 -34.39
CA GLY A 49 7.29 -16.03 -33.47
C GLY A 49 6.62 -14.81 -34.11
N LYS A 50 6.37 -14.81 -35.43
CA LYS A 50 5.52 -13.82 -36.09
C LYS A 50 4.06 -14.28 -36.07
N TYR A 51 3.15 -13.32 -35.99
CA TYR A 51 1.73 -13.59 -35.78
C TYR A 51 0.85 -12.57 -36.47
N ILE A 52 -0.41 -12.97 -36.64
CA ILE A 52 -1.55 -12.09 -36.91
C ILE A 52 -2.48 -12.08 -35.70
N THR A 53 -3.34 -11.07 -35.60
CA THR A 53 -4.24 -10.92 -34.45
C THR A 53 -5.69 -10.79 -34.90
N SER A 54 -6.62 -11.31 -34.10
CA SER A 54 -8.03 -10.92 -34.20
C SER A 54 -8.22 -9.45 -33.85
N SER A 55 -9.41 -8.93 -34.14
CA SER A 55 -9.88 -7.70 -33.50
C SER A 55 -9.91 -7.89 -31.98
N THR A 56 -9.75 -6.79 -31.24
CA THR A 56 -9.97 -6.77 -29.80
C THR A 56 -11.45 -6.96 -29.49
N PHE A 57 -11.76 -7.85 -28.56
CA PHE A 57 -13.12 -8.10 -28.07
C PHE A 57 -13.16 -8.02 -26.54
N ARG A 58 -14.32 -7.68 -25.99
CA ARG A 58 -14.50 -7.39 -24.56
C ARG A 58 -15.37 -8.45 -23.89
N VAL A 59 -14.87 -9.02 -22.78
CA VAL A 59 -15.55 -10.04 -21.96
C VAL A 59 -15.17 -9.82 -20.50
N GLY A 60 -16.13 -9.81 -19.57
CA GLY A 60 -15.84 -9.61 -18.14
C GLY A 60 -15.35 -8.20 -17.81
N GLY A 61 -15.58 -7.21 -18.67
CA GLY A 61 -14.99 -5.87 -18.55
C GLY A 61 -13.50 -5.79 -18.90
N TYR A 62 -12.93 -6.85 -19.49
CA TYR A 62 -11.54 -6.91 -19.94
C TYR A 62 -11.44 -7.02 -21.46
N ASP A 63 -10.37 -6.47 -22.02
CA ASP A 63 -10.09 -6.48 -23.44
C ASP A 63 -9.13 -7.64 -23.78
N TRP A 64 -9.49 -8.40 -24.80
CA TRP A 64 -8.79 -9.61 -25.22
C TRP A 64 -8.59 -9.60 -26.74
N ASN A 65 -7.59 -10.32 -27.23
CA ASN A 65 -7.51 -10.71 -28.64
C ASN A 65 -6.93 -12.13 -28.78
N ILE A 66 -7.08 -12.72 -29.97
CA ILE A 66 -6.48 -14.00 -30.33
C ILE A 66 -5.24 -13.70 -31.17
N MET A 67 -4.10 -14.29 -30.80
CA MET A 67 -2.85 -14.24 -31.57
C MET A 67 -2.65 -15.57 -32.26
N PHE A 68 -2.48 -15.56 -33.59
CA PHE A 68 -2.27 -16.76 -34.39
C PHE A 68 -0.91 -16.73 -35.07
N TYR A 69 -0.13 -17.81 -34.86
CA TYR A 69 1.23 -18.00 -35.31
C TYR A 69 1.24 -19.15 -36.33
N PRO A 70 1.30 -18.87 -37.65
CA PRO A 70 1.23 -19.91 -38.67
C PRO A 70 2.43 -20.87 -38.64
N ASP A 71 3.63 -20.36 -38.34
CA ASP A 71 4.88 -21.15 -38.34
C ASP A 71 5.37 -21.55 -36.94
N GLY A 72 4.54 -21.34 -35.91
CA GLY A 72 4.86 -21.61 -34.51
C GLY A 72 5.27 -20.38 -33.70
N SER A 73 4.98 -20.42 -32.38
CA SER A 73 5.22 -19.29 -31.47
C SER A 73 6.65 -19.21 -30.94
N THR A 74 7.33 -20.35 -30.80
CA THR A 74 8.73 -20.46 -30.40
C THR A 74 9.46 -21.47 -31.28
N LYS A 75 10.80 -21.46 -31.23
CA LYS A 75 11.63 -22.37 -32.03
C LYS A 75 11.36 -23.86 -31.74
N ASP A 76 10.89 -24.18 -30.54
CA ASP A 76 10.57 -25.54 -30.12
C ASP A 76 9.31 -26.08 -30.79
N PHE A 77 8.47 -25.19 -31.34
CA PHE A 77 7.23 -25.53 -32.04
C PHE A 77 7.29 -25.13 -33.52
N THR A 78 8.49 -25.01 -34.09
CA THR A 78 8.68 -24.69 -35.51
C THR A 78 7.95 -25.70 -36.40
N GLY A 79 7.11 -25.20 -37.31
CA GLY A 79 6.33 -26.04 -38.22
C GLY A 79 4.94 -26.45 -37.71
N ASN A 80 4.53 -25.99 -36.52
CA ASN A 80 3.18 -26.16 -36.00
C ASN A 80 2.46 -24.82 -35.89
N ALA A 81 1.27 -24.71 -36.49
CA ALA A 81 0.41 -23.55 -36.27
C ALA A 81 -0.05 -23.49 -34.80
N SER A 82 -0.01 -22.31 -34.18
CA SER A 82 -0.36 -22.11 -32.77
C SER A 82 -1.29 -20.91 -32.59
N ALA A 83 -2.23 -20.99 -31.66
CA ALA A 83 -3.16 -19.91 -31.33
C ALA A 83 -3.19 -19.66 -29.81
N PHE A 84 -3.21 -18.40 -29.38
CA PHE A 84 -3.25 -18.01 -27.97
C PHE A 84 -4.29 -16.92 -27.74
N LEU A 85 -5.03 -17.03 -26.64
CA LEU A 85 -5.85 -15.94 -26.11
C LEU A 85 -4.94 -14.99 -25.30
N TYR A 86 -4.97 -13.71 -25.61
CA TYR A 86 -4.12 -12.71 -24.99
C TYR A 86 -4.93 -11.62 -24.30
N TYR A 87 -4.46 -11.24 -23.11
CA TYR A 87 -5.08 -10.23 -22.24
C TYR A 87 -4.44 -8.85 -22.45
N LEU A 88 -5.25 -7.83 -22.73
CA LEU A 88 -4.76 -6.50 -23.11
C LEU A 88 -4.98 -5.41 -22.05
N SER A 89 -5.84 -5.61 -21.05
CA SER A 89 -6.18 -4.58 -20.06
C SER A 89 -5.09 -4.40 -18.99
N LYS A 90 -4.14 -3.49 -19.22
CA LYS A 90 -3.09 -3.14 -18.24
C LYS A 90 -3.67 -2.46 -17.00
N GLY A 91 -3.14 -2.79 -15.81
CA GLY A 91 -3.41 -2.06 -14.56
C GLY A 91 -4.72 -2.44 -13.83
N LYS A 92 -5.40 -3.52 -14.23
CA LYS A 92 -6.52 -4.10 -13.48
C LYS A 92 -6.05 -5.32 -12.68
N ASP A 93 -6.74 -5.62 -11.57
CA ASP A 93 -6.49 -6.81 -10.75
C ASP A 93 -6.48 -8.10 -11.60
N GLY A 94 -5.66 -9.08 -11.20
CA GLY A 94 -5.47 -10.30 -11.98
C GLY A 94 -6.79 -11.02 -12.30
N VAL A 95 -7.05 -11.29 -13.58
CA VAL A 95 -8.24 -12.01 -14.04
C VAL A 95 -7.97 -13.51 -14.13
N ARG A 96 -8.89 -14.33 -13.61
CA ARG A 96 -8.92 -15.77 -13.86
C ARG A 96 -9.86 -16.03 -15.03
N THR A 97 -9.38 -16.73 -16.05
CA THR A 97 -10.17 -17.08 -17.25
C THR A 97 -10.04 -18.55 -17.59
N LYS A 98 -11.11 -19.12 -18.14
CA LYS A 98 -11.13 -20.43 -18.78
C LYS A 98 -11.62 -20.22 -20.19
N PHE A 99 -10.89 -20.78 -21.16
CA PHE A 99 -11.24 -20.65 -22.57
C PHE A 99 -11.12 -21.99 -23.28
N THR A 100 -11.79 -22.09 -24.42
CA THR A 100 -11.70 -23.21 -25.35
C THR A 100 -11.41 -22.65 -26.73
N LEU A 101 -10.37 -23.17 -27.40
CA LEU A 101 -10.11 -22.88 -28.80
C LEU A 101 -10.57 -24.05 -29.67
N THR A 102 -11.36 -23.71 -30.68
CA THR A 102 -11.96 -24.67 -31.60
C THR A 102 -11.64 -24.22 -33.03
N LEU A 103 -11.03 -25.11 -33.80
CA LEU A 103 -10.83 -24.92 -35.22
C LEU A 103 -12.08 -25.40 -35.96
N LEU A 104 -12.62 -24.56 -36.83
CA LEU A 104 -13.73 -24.91 -37.70
C LEU A 104 -13.18 -25.31 -39.07
N ASP A 105 -13.57 -26.48 -39.58
CA ASP A 105 -13.27 -26.86 -40.95
C ASP A 105 -14.22 -26.17 -41.96
N GLY A 106 -13.93 -26.31 -43.26
CA GLY A 106 -14.75 -25.73 -44.34
C GLY A 106 -16.17 -26.32 -44.45
N GLN A 107 -16.51 -27.33 -43.66
CA GLN A 107 -17.85 -27.93 -43.55
C GLN A 107 -18.57 -27.51 -42.25
N GLY A 108 -17.93 -26.67 -41.42
CA GLY A 108 -18.47 -26.19 -40.15
C GLY A 108 -18.29 -27.17 -38.99
N ASN A 109 -17.52 -28.24 -39.15
CA ASN A 109 -17.22 -29.14 -38.05
C ASN A 109 -16.17 -28.51 -37.13
N ALA A 110 -16.44 -28.60 -35.83
CA ALA A 110 -15.60 -28.09 -34.78
C ALA A 110 -14.63 -29.16 -34.29
N GLN A 111 -13.32 -28.89 -34.42
CA GLN A 111 -12.27 -29.64 -33.74
C GLN A 111 -11.71 -28.81 -32.61
N GLU A 112 -11.86 -29.28 -31.37
CA GLU A 112 -11.18 -28.70 -30.22
C GLU A 112 -9.68 -28.95 -30.34
N ILE A 113 -8.89 -27.88 -30.29
CA ILE A 113 -7.42 -27.93 -30.46
C ILE A 113 -6.69 -27.73 -29.13
N ASN A 114 -7.41 -27.82 -28.01
CA ASN A 114 -6.85 -27.81 -26.66
C ASN A 114 -6.12 -29.13 -26.36
N LYS A 115 -4.94 -29.36 -26.95
CA LYS A 115 -4.05 -30.43 -26.51
C LYS A 115 -3.02 -29.89 -25.53
N ASP A 116 -3.13 -30.32 -24.28
CA ASP A 116 -2.11 -30.25 -23.22
C ASP A 116 -1.45 -28.88 -23.01
N TYR A 117 -2.23 -27.80 -23.11
CA TYR A 117 -1.83 -26.51 -22.53
C TYR A 117 -2.51 -26.35 -21.17
N GLU A 118 -1.92 -26.93 -20.13
CA GLU A 118 -1.94 -26.22 -18.85
C GLU A 118 -1.23 -24.90 -19.14
N PRO A 119 -1.89 -23.72 -19.00
CA PRO A 119 -1.13 -22.49 -19.02
C PRO A 119 -0.01 -22.70 -18.00
N PRO A 120 1.26 -22.38 -18.29
CA PRO A 120 2.19 -22.21 -17.21
C PRO A 120 1.53 -21.16 -16.33
N THR A 121 0.96 -21.59 -15.19
CA THR A 121 0.09 -20.76 -14.36
C THR A 121 0.86 -19.54 -13.87
N GLU A 122 2.18 -19.59 -13.99
CA GLU A 122 3.05 -18.46 -14.13
C GLU A 122 4.01 -18.74 -15.27
N CYS A 123 4.20 -17.79 -16.18
CA CYS A 123 5.48 -17.70 -16.88
C CYS A 123 6.55 -17.79 -15.78
N ARG A 124 7.37 -18.86 -15.70
CA ARG A 124 8.51 -18.95 -14.78
C ARG A 124 9.59 -17.93 -15.20
N ARG A 125 9.24 -16.64 -15.27
CA ARG A 125 10.15 -15.51 -15.29
C ARG A 125 10.69 -15.30 -13.88
N ASN A 126 11.13 -16.35 -13.18
CA ASN A 126 11.65 -16.24 -11.81
C ASN A 126 12.64 -17.37 -11.47
N LEU A 127 13.36 -17.94 -12.46
CA LEU A 127 14.51 -18.80 -12.16
C LEU A 127 15.77 -17.98 -11.81
N ILE A 128 15.75 -16.67 -12.06
CA ILE A 128 16.75 -15.73 -11.55
C ILE A 128 16.17 -15.14 -10.27
N VAL A 129 16.59 -15.66 -9.12
CA VAL A 129 16.33 -15.00 -7.84
C VAL A 129 17.27 -13.81 -7.75
N VAL A 130 16.75 -12.62 -8.04
CA VAL A 130 17.49 -11.37 -7.81
C VAL A 130 17.65 -11.23 -6.29
N PRO A 131 18.88 -11.17 -5.75
CA PRO A 131 19.06 -10.98 -4.32
C PRO A 131 18.46 -9.62 -3.90
N PRO A 132 17.87 -9.53 -2.70
CA PRO A 132 17.29 -8.28 -2.23
C PRO A 132 18.37 -7.19 -2.17
N SER A 133 17.96 -5.94 -2.45
CA SER A 133 18.87 -4.81 -2.39
C SER A 133 19.44 -4.64 -0.98
N LYS A 134 20.76 -4.52 -0.90
CA LYS A 134 21.47 -4.21 0.37
C LYS A 134 21.60 -2.71 0.60
N LEU A 135 21.17 -1.87 -0.34
CA LEU A 135 21.34 -0.43 -0.26
C LEU A 135 20.74 0.18 1.01
N PRO A 136 19.49 -0.15 1.44
CA PRO A 136 18.95 0.38 2.69
C PRO A 136 19.80 0.02 3.91
N GLY A 137 20.27 -1.22 3.98
CA GLY A 137 21.16 -1.69 5.06
C GLY A 137 22.53 -1.01 5.05
N ASN A 138 23.05 -0.68 3.87
CA ASN A 138 24.32 0.04 3.72
C ASN A 138 24.17 1.50 4.17
N ILE A 139 23.11 2.18 3.74
CA ILE A 139 22.78 3.56 4.17
C ILE A 139 22.51 3.61 5.69
N LYS A 140 21.85 2.58 6.23
CA LYS A 140 21.66 2.46 7.68
C LYS A 140 22.96 2.41 8.45
N ARG A 141 23.91 1.66 7.92
CA ARG A 141 25.23 1.52 8.51
C ARG A 141 26.03 2.81 8.45
N THR A 142 25.95 3.59 7.37
CA THR A 142 26.67 4.87 7.27
C THR A 142 26.20 5.87 8.32
N LEU A 143 24.90 5.93 8.62
CA LEU A 143 24.39 6.74 9.73
C LEU A 143 24.94 6.25 11.08
N LYS A 144 24.87 4.94 11.34
CA LYS A 144 25.29 4.35 12.62
C LYS A 144 26.79 4.50 12.88
N ASP A 145 27.61 4.27 11.86
CA ASP A 145 29.07 4.29 11.99
C ASP A 145 29.64 5.72 11.90
N GLY A 146 28.83 6.71 11.48
CA GLY A 146 29.24 8.10 11.29
C GLY A 146 30.28 8.32 10.18
N LYS A 147 30.59 7.29 9.39
CA LYS A 147 31.67 7.35 8.40
C LYS A 147 31.30 8.27 7.25
N GLY A 148 32.07 9.35 7.10
CA GLY A 148 31.87 10.35 6.06
C GLY A 148 30.88 11.46 6.45
N ALA A 149 30.47 11.51 7.72
CA ALA A 149 29.67 12.60 8.24
C ALA A 149 30.42 13.93 8.09
N ASP A 150 29.73 14.92 7.53
CA ASP A 150 30.24 16.25 7.20
C ASP A 150 29.43 17.38 7.86
N VAL A 151 28.48 17.01 8.74
CA VAL A 151 27.70 17.92 9.58
C VAL A 151 27.35 17.25 10.92
N THR A 152 27.29 18.06 11.98
CA THR A 152 26.79 17.69 13.30
C THR A 152 25.52 18.49 13.60
N LEU A 153 24.45 17.81 14.03
CA LEU A 153 23.24 18.47 14.51
C LEU A 153 23.21 18.43 16.04
N LEU A 154 23.07 19.59 16.67
CA LEU A 154 22.93 19.74 18.11
C LEU A 154 21.45 19.84 18.45
N VAL A 155 20.93 18.85 19.17
CA VAL A 155 19.49 18.76 19.51
C VAL A 155 19.37 18.49 21.01
N GLY A 156 18.78 19.44 21.75
CA GLY A 156 18.62 19.30 23.21
C GLY A 156 19.92 18.98 23.95
N GLY A 157 21.06 19.50 23.48
CA GLY A 157 22.40 19.21 24.04
C GLY A 157 23.03 17.88 23.62
N ARG A 158 22.36 17.07 22.79
CA ARG A 158 22.92 15.85 22.18
C ARG A 158 23.42 16.15 20.76
N GLU A 159 24.57 15.59 20.42
CA GLU A 159 25.15 15.69 19.08
C GLU A 159 24.76 14.48 18.21
N PHE A 160 24.39 14.77 16.96
CA PHE A 160 24.06 13.78 15.94
C PHE A 160 24.90 14.03 14.68
N SER A 161 25.85 13.15 14.40
CA SER A 161 26.62 13.22 13.15
C SER A 161 25.78 12.73 11.96
N ALA A 162 25.78 13.49 10.87
CA ALA A 162 25.00 13.19 9.68
C ALA A 162 25.72 13.64 8.39
N HIS A 163 25.05 13.45 7.26
CA HIS A 163 25.56 13.74 5.93
C HIS A 163 24.70 14.81 5.27
N ARG A 164 25.30 15.95 4.90
CA ARG A 164 24.60 17.11 4.32
C ARG A 164 23.78 16.74 3.10
N PHE A 165 24.36 15.94 2.19
CA PHE A 165 23.69 15.52 0.96
C PHE A 165 22.41 14.72 1.26
N MET A 166 22.43 13.87 2.29
CA MET A 166 21.28 13.03 2.64
C MET A 166 20.17 13.86 3.28
N LEU A 167 20.53 14.81 4.16
CA LEU A 167 19.56 15.73 4.76
C LEU A 167 18.89 16.59 3.68
N ALA A 168 19.69 17.22 2.83
CA ALA A 168 19.22 18.11 1.76
C ALA A 168 18.35 17.38 0.72
N ALA A 169 18.78 16.19 0.27
CA ALA A 169 18.01 15.41 -0.71
C ALA A 169 16.63 14.96 -0.19
N ARG A 170 16.42 14.97 1.13
CA ARG A 170 15.25 14.39 1.78
C ARG A 170 14.37 15.43 2.46
N SER A 171 14.88 16.62 2.75
CA SER A 171 14.16 17.72 3.39
C SER A 171 14.47 19.05 2.69
N PRO A 172 13.47 19.72 2.11
CA PRO A 172 13.68 21.04 1.49
C PRO A 172 14.15 22.10 2.48
N VAL A 173 13.83 21.95 3.77
CA VAL A 173 14.28 22.85 4.83
C VAL A 173 15.77 22.66 5.10
N PHE A 174 16.23 21.41 5.21
CA PHE A 174 17.66 21.16 5.32
C PHE A 174 18.42 21.56 4.05
N ASP A 175 17.84 21.35 2.85
CA ASP A 175 18.44 21.79 1.60
C ASP A 175 18.68 23.31 1.59
N ALA A 176 17.64 24.09 1.91
CA ALA A 176 17.74 25.54 2.01
C ALA A 176 18.74 25.99 3.08
N GLN A 177 18.78 25.32 4.24
CA GLN A 177 19.69 25.66 5.33
C GLN A 177 21.15 25.31 5.01
N LEU A 178 21.38 24.20 4.31
CA LEU A 178 22.73 23.67 4.04
C LEU A 178 23.34 24.13 2.72
N PHE A 179 22.52 24.49 1.73
CA PHE A 179 22.97 24.82 0.37
C PHE A 179 22.27 26.07 -0.20
N GLY A 180 21.35 26.68 0.56
CA GLY A 180 20.68 27.90 0.14
C GLY A 180 21.49 29.18 0.39
N PRO A 181 20.96 30.34 -0.02
CA PRO A 181 21.64 31.63 0.08
C PRO A 181 21.96 32.10 1.50
N MET A 182 21.31 31.49 2.50
CA MET A 182 21.48 31.80 3.93
C MET A 182 22.45 30.83 4.64
N MET A 183 23.20 30.02 3.88
CA MET A 183 24.20 29.11 4.44
C MET A 183 25.28 29.92 5.18
N ASP A 184 25.44 29.68 6.48
CA ASP A 184 26.53 30.24 7.27
C ASP A 184 27.87 29.59 6.87
N GLU A 185 28.98 30.32 6.93
CA GLU A 185 30.31 29.79 6.56
C GLU A 185 30.74 28.64 7.49
N ASP A 186 30.22 28.61 8.72
CA ASP A 186 30.43 27.57 9.72
C ASP A 186 29.33 26.47 9.74
N THR A 187 28.76 26.12 8.58
CA THR A 187 27.65 25.13 8.44
C THR A 187 27.95 23.69 8.92
N ARG A 188 29.11 23.44 9.53
CA ARG A 188 29.47 22.13 10.08
C ARG A 188 28.66 21.76 11.34
N CYS A 189 28.04 22.74 12.00
CA CYS A 189 27.17 22.52 13.14
C CYS A 189 25.81 23.19 12.91
N ILE A 190 24.72 22.44 13.12
CA ILE A 190 23.35 22.96 13.03
C ILE A 190 22.66 22.76 14.37
N GLU A 191 22.19 23.83 14.97
CA GLU A 191 21.34 23.74 16.17
C GLU A 191 19.88 23.50 15.77
N VAL A 192 19.28 22.43 16.31
CA VAL A 192 17.85 22.14 16.19
C VAL A 192 17.18 22.51 17.51
N VAL A 193 16.56 23.68 17.51
CA VAL A 193 15.86 24.25 18.67
C VAL A 193 14.46 23.64 18.80
N ASP A 194 13.97 23.50 20.03
CA ASP A 194 12.63 23.03 20.39
C ASP A 194 12.27 21.64 19.83
N MET A 195 13.22 20.70 19.92
CA MET A 195 12.97 19.30 19.57
C MET A 195 13.57 18.37 20.61
N ASP A 196 12.79 17.37 21.04
CA ASP A 196 13.29 16.30 21.88
C ASP A 196 14.27 15.41 21.07
N PRO A 197 15.44 15.06 21.63
CA PRO A 197 16.43 14.25 20.92
C PRO A 197 15.92 12.89 20.43
N ALA A 198 14.98 12.26 21.14
CA ALA A 198 14.38 10.99 20.71
C ALA A 198 13.51 11.18 19.46
N ILE A 199 12.76 12.28 19.38
CA ILE A 199 11.95 12.62 18.19
C ILE A 199 12.86 12.94 17.00
N PHE A 200 13.96 13.66 17.24
CA PHE A 200 14.94 13.90 16.19
C PHE A 200 15.60 12.61 15.71
N GLU A 201 15.86 11.65 16.59
CA GLU A 201 16.38 10.34 16.22
C GLU A 201 15.39 9.57 15.30
N MET A 202 14.08 9.67 15.55
CA MET A 202 13.04 9.13 14.65
C MET A 202 13.01 9.85 13.29
N LEU A 203 13.09 11.18 13.29
CA LEU A 203 13.16 12.02 12.09
C LEU A 203 14.38 11.63 11.23
N LEU A 204 15.55 11.53 11.86
CA LEU A 204 16.79 11.18 11.20
C LEU A 204 16.76 9.74 10.67
N HIS A 205 16.16 8.80 11.41
CA HIS A 205 15.90 7.45 10.91
C HIS A 205 15.06 7.50 9.62
N TYR A 206 13.96 8.28 9.60
CA TYR A 206 13.15 8.40 8.40
C TYR A 206 13.92 8.99 7.22
N ILE A 207 14.74 10.03 7.44
CA ILE A 207 15.54 10.64 6.38
C ILE A 207 16.42 9.60 5.67
N TYR A 208 17.04 8.68 6.42
CA TYR A 208 17.93 7.66 5.88
C TYR A 208 17.23 6.38 5.39
N MET A 209 16.11 5.98 6.01
CA MET A 209 15.46 4.68 5.75
C MET A 209 14.11 4.76 5.07
N ASP A 210 13.56 5.97 4.89
CA ASP A 210 12.20 6.20 4.38
C ASP A 210 11.12 5.39 5.12
N SER A 211 11.33 5.17 6.42
CA SER A 211 10.46 4.38 7.30
C SER A 211 10.58 4.82 8.75
N LEU A 212 9.51 4.62 9.52
CA LEU A 212 9.55 4.78 10.97
C LEU A 212 10.53 3.76 11.59
N PRO A 213 11.21 4.11 12.70
CA PRO A 213 12.08 3.17 13.41
C PRO A 213 11.27 1.97 13.92
N PRO A 214 11.88 0.79 14.14
CA PRO A 214 11.13 -0.36 14.64
C PRO A 214 10.35 -0.04 15.92
N ARG A 215 9.10 -0.48 15.99
CA ARG A 215 8.27 -0.38 17.20
C ARG A 215 8.92 -1.18 18.34
N ASP A 216 8.82 -0.65 19.55
CA ASP A 216 9.05 -1.44 20.75
C ASP A 216 7.82 -2.31 21.07
N GLU A 217 7.86 -3.04 22.18
CA GLU A 217 6.75 -3.89 22.64
C GLU A 217 5.46 -3.10 22.94
N LYS A 218 5.58 -1.80 23.23
CA LYS A 218 4.47 -0.92 23.59
C LYS A 218 3.89 -0.19 22.37
N GLY A 219 4.57 -0.26 21.22
CA GLY A 219 4.27 0.56 20.06
C GLY A 219 4.72 2.01 20.26
N TYR A 220 4.39 2.87 19.31
CA TYR A 220 4.67 4.30 19.49
C TYR A 220 3.64 4.92 20.42
N ASP A 221 4.12 5.67 21.41
CA ASP A 221 3.22 6.48 22.22
C ASP A 221 2.67 7.67 21.42
N ALA A 222 1.46 8.09 21.75
CA ALA A 222 0.77 9.14 21.01
C ALA A 222 1.51 10.49 21.09
N ALA A 223 2.17 10.81 22.20
CA ALA A 223 2.89 12.07 22.35
C ALA A 223 4.11 12.12 21.42
N SER A 224 4.87 11.02 21.32
CA SER A 224 5.99 10.92 20.38
C SER A 224 5.53 11.03 18.93
N MET A 225 4.43 10.37 18.55
CA MET A 225 3.91 10.48 17.18
C MET A 225 3.35 11.87 16.87
N GLN A 226 2.71 12.54 17.84
CA GLN A 226 2.29 13.93 17.72
C GLN A 226 3.49 14.86 17.49
N HIS A 227 4.54 14.75 18.30
CA HIS A 227 5.76 15.55 18.12
C HIS A 227 6.48 15.24 16.80
N LEU A 228 6.51 13.97 16.38
CA LEU A 228 7.10 13.58 15.10
C LEU A 228 6.29 14.13 13.91
N LEU A 229 4.96 14.21 14.01
CA LEU A 229 4.11 14.84 13.01
C LEU A 229 4.45 16.33 12.87
N VAL A 230 4.55 17.05 13.99
CA VAL A 230 4.95 18.47 14.03
C VAL A 230 6.34 18.64 13.40
N ALA A 231 7.29 17.75 13.73
CA ALA A 231 8.63 17.77 13.16
C ALA A 231 8.63 17.47 11.65
N ALA A 232 7.84 16.50 11.20
CA ALA A 232 7.71 16.14 9.80
C ALA A 232 7.19 17.32 8.98
N ASP A 233 6.17 18.02 9.47
CA ASP A 233 5.64 19.23 8.85
C ASP A 233 6.69 20.36 8.81
N ARG A 234 7.36 20.61 9.96
CA ARG A 234 8.43 21.62 10.08
C ARG A 234 9.56 21.42 9.07
N TYR A 235 9.90 20.18 8.74
CA TYR A 235 11.00 19.84 7.82
C TYR A 235 10.54 19.48 6.40
N GLY A 236 9.25 19.62 6.08
CA GLY A 236 8.70 19.33 4.75
C GLY A 236 8.79 17.84 4.36
N LEU A 237 8.54 16.94 5.30
CA LEU A 237 8.57 15.49 5.13
C LEU A 237 7.14 14.92 5.00
N ASP A 238 6.44 15.27 3.93
CA ASP A 238 4.99 15.01 3.76
C ASP A 238 4.61 13.54 3.96
N ARG A 239 5.39 12.60 3.39
CA ARG A 239 5.11 11.18 3.56
C ARG A 239 5.28 10.72 5.01
N LEU A 240 6.27 11.24 5.75
CA LEU A 240 6.41 10.95 7.18
C LEU A 240 5.22 11.50 7.98
N LYS A 241 4.76 12.70 7.63
CA LYS A 241 3.58 13.32 8.25
C LYS A 241 2.36 12.42 8.12
N VAL A 242 2.08 11.91 6.91
CA VAL A 242 0.98 10.96 6.66
C VAL A 242 1.19 9.63 7.41
N MET A 243 2.42 9.13 7.51
CA MET A 243 2.70 7.94 8.34
C MET A 243 2.40 8.20 9.83
N CYS A 244 2.65 9.41 10.34
CA CYS A 244 2.28 9.78 11.70
C CYS A 244 0.76 9.86 11.88
N GLU A 245 0.04 10.38 10.89
CA GLU A 245 -1.43 10.39 10.88
C GLU A 245 -2.01 8.98 10.95
N GLU A 246 -1.48 8.05 10.15
CA GLU A 246 -1.92 6.65 10.13
C GLU A 246 -1.70 5.96 11.48
N GLU A 247 -0.61 6.27 12.18
CA GLU A 247 -0.32 5.68 13.50
C GLU A 247 -1.13 6.30 14.63
N LEU A 248 -1.37 7.60 14.57
CA LEU A 248 -2.20 8.30 15.54
C LEU A 248 -3.66 7.86 15.41
N SER A 249 -4.17 7.66 14.19
CA SER A 249 -5.56 7.24 13.95
C SER A 249 -5.85 5.85 14.53
N LYS A 250 -4.87 4.94 14.52
CA LYS A 250 -5.00 3.59 15.12
C LYS A 250 -5.10 3.58 16.65
N SER A 251 -4.68 4.65 17.32
CA SER A 251 -4.48 4.69 18.79
C SER A 251 -5.25 5.81 19.51
N ILE A 252 -6.24 6.41 18.83
CA ILE A 252 -7.12 7.44 19.41
C ILE A 252 -7.86 6.86 20.61
N ASN A 253 -7.82 7.59 21.72
CA ASN A 253 -8.57 7.25 22.92
C ASN A 253 -8.97 8.52 23.69
N VAL A 254 -9.75 8.35 24.76
CA VAL A 254 -10.29 9.45 25.58
C VAL A 254 -9.21 10.36 26.17
N GLN A 255 -7.98 9.88 26.38
CA GLN A 255 -6.87 10.69 26.89
C GLN A 255 -6.18 11.51 25.80
N THR A 256 -6.12 10.98 24.59
CA THR A 256 -5.27 11.53 23.51
C THR A 256 -6.05 12.29 22.46
N VAL A 257 -7.34 11.99 22.26
CA VAL A 257 -8.15 12.54 21.15
C VAL A 257 -8.11 14.06 21.06
N THR A 258 -8.07 14.76 22.19
CA THR A 258 -8.08 16.23 22.21
C THR A 258 -6.75 16.83 21.77
N SER A 259 -5.62 16.26 22.21
CA SER A 259 -4.30 16.73 21.77
C SER A 259 -4.02 16.29 20.33
N THR A 260 -4.44 15.08 19.95
CA THR A 260 -4.32 14.59 18.57
C THR A 260 -5.11 15.46 17.60
N TRP A 261 -6.37 15.80 17.91
CA TRP A 261 -7.17 16.71 17.08
C TRP A 261 -6.51 18.09 16.98
N ALA A 262 -5.99 18.65 18.08
CA ALA A 262 -5.36 19.96 18.07
C ALA A 262 -4.12 20.00 17.17
N VAL A 263 -3.27 18.97 17.23
CA VAL A 263 -2.11 18.81 16.34
C VAL A 263 -2.58 18.64 14.89
N ALA A 264 -3.64 17.85 14.65
CA ALA A 264 -4.17 17.64 13.32
C ALA A 264 -4.72 18.93 12.69
N ASP A 265 -5.49 19.73 13.43
CA ASP A 265 -6.03 21.03 12.98
C ASP A 265 -4.89 22.03 12.71
N GLN A 266 -3.91 22.12 13.61
CA GLN A 266 -2.78 23.04 13.47
C GLN A 266 -1.91 22.74 12.24
N HIS A 267 -1.75 21.46 11.90
CA HIS A 267 -0.90 21.01 10.80
C HIS A 267 -1.70 20.56 9.57
N PHE A 268 -2.99 20.89 9.47
CA PHE A 268 -3.83 20.60 8.30
C PHE A 268 -3.90 19.11 7.91
N CYS A 269 -3.94 18.23 8.90
CA CYS A 269 -4.07 16.77 8.75
C CYS A 269 -5.55 16.36 8.76
N GLU A 270 -6.26 16.61 7.65
CA GLU A 270 -7.71 16.38 7.58
C GLU A 270 -8.12 14.93 7.82
N GLY A 271 -7.34 13.95 7.36
CA GLY A 271 -7.63 12.53 7.59
C GLY A 271 -7.61 12.18 9.07
N LEU A 272 -6.59 12.62 9.80
CA LEU A 272 -6.49 12.42 11.24
C LEU A 272 -7.54 13.22 12.02
N LYS A 273 -7.86 14.43 11.58
CA LYS A 273 -8.88 15.28 12.17
C LYS A 273 -10.26 14.62 12.10
N ASN A 274 -10.65 14.13 10.92
CA ASN A 274 -11.89 13.38 10.72
C ASN A 274 -11.96 12.13 11.60
N ALA A 275 -10.86 11.38 11.74
CA ALA A 275 -10.81 10.22 12.64
C ALA A 275 -11.03 10.60 14.12
N CYS A 276 -10.50 11.74 14.55
CA CYS A 276 -10.75 12.25 15.90
C CYS A 276 -12.21 12.67 16.11
N GLU A 277 -12.82 13.31 15.10
CA GLU A 277 -14.23 13.74 15.13
C GLU A 277 -15.19 12.54 15.11
N GLU A 278 -14.89 11.52 14.31
CA GLU A 278 -15.61 10.25 14.32
C GLU A 278 -15.56 9.58 15.70
N PHE A 279 -14.39 9.56 16.35
CA PHE A 279 -14.24 9.03 17.70
C PHE A 279 -15.04 9.82 18.74
N LEU A 280 -15.06 11.15 18.64
CA LEU A 280 -15.83 12.02 19.54
C LEU A 280 -17.35 11.89 19.33
N SER A 281 -17.79 11.52 18.12
CA SER A 281 -19.19 11.30 17.76
C SER A 281 -19.78 10.03 18.38
N VAL A 282 -18.95 9.13 18.92
CA VAL A 282 -19.43 7.95 19.64
C VAL A 282 -20.20 8.37 20.90
N PRO A 283 -21.45 7.89 21.09
CA PRO A 283 -22.29 8.27 22.23
C PRO A 283 -21.58 8.09 23.57
N GLY A 284 -21.58 9.14 24.39
CA GLY A 284 -20.97 9.16 25.72
C GLY A 284 -19.48 9.53 25.75
N ILE A 285 -18.73 9.33 24.66
CA ILE A 285 -17.29 9.69 24.63
C ILE A 285 -17.10 11.20 24.70
N GLY A 286 -17.82 11.97 23.87
CA GLY A 286 -17.75 13.44 23.89
C GLY A 286 -18.04 14.04 25.27
N THR A 287 -19.01 13.47 26.00
CA THR A 287 -19.34 13.89 27.38
C THR A 287 -18.19 13.59 28.35
N ILE A 288 -17.58 12.40 28.28
CA ILE A 288 -16.45 12.02 29.13
C ILE A 288 -15.25 12.94 28.90
N VAL A 289 -14.92 13.20 27.62
CA VAL A 289 -13.84 14.10 27.25
C VAL A 289 -14.14 15.53 27.73
N SER A 290 -15.39 15.98 27.60
CA SER A 290 -15.83 17.32 28.01
C SER A 290 -15.67 17.58 29.50
N LEU A 291 -16.05 16.59 30.32
CA LEU A 291 -15.89 16.64 31.78
C LEU A 291 -14.43 16.63 32.22
N ARG A 292 -13.54 15.98 31.46
CA ARG A 292 -12.12 15.89 31.81
C ARG A 292 -11.35 17.19 31.50
N ASN A 293 -11.64 17.84 30.38
CA ASN A 293 -10.78 18.89 29.83
C ASN A 293 -11.43 20.29 29.76
N GLY A 294 -12.60 20.52 30.36
CA GLY A 294 -13.25 21.85 30.32
C GLY A 294 -13.52 22.32 28.88
N PHE A 295 -14.01 21.38 28.06
CA PHE A 295 -13.97 21.34 26.59
C PHE A 295 -14.94 22.32 25.91
N LYS A 296 -14.86 23.62 26.24
CA LYS A 296 -15.75 24.65 25.70
C LYS A 296 -15.35 25.16 24.31
N ARG A 297 -14.08 25.05 23.92
CA ARG A 297 -13.57 25.64 22.65
C ARG A 297 -13.73 24.73 21.44
N LEU A 298 -13.67 23.40 21.61
CA LEU A 298 -13.79 22.47 20.48
C LEU A 298 -15.25 22.27 20.06
N MET A 299 -16.17 22.11 21.03
CA MET A 299 -17.61 22.04 20.73
C MET A 299 -18.10 23.30 20.02
N ALA A 300 -17.63 24.48 20.42
CA ALA A 300 -17.97 25.72 19.72
C ALA A 300 -17.52 25.74 18.24
N LYS A 301 -16.38 25.12 17.89
CA LYS A 301 -15.92 25.00 16.49
C LYS A 301 -16.72 23.95 15.70
N LEU A 302 -17.09 22.83 16.32
CA LEU A 302 -17.90 21.78 15.68
C LEU A 302 -19.35 22.22 15.48
N GLU A 303 -19.96 22.89 16.47
CA GLU A 303 -21.32 23.44 16.38
C GLU A 303 -21.43 24.55 15.31
N LEU A 304 -20.36 25.34 15.09
CA LEU A 304 -20.33 26.37 14.03
C LEU A 304 -20.26 25.77 12.61
N GLY A 305 -19.68 24.57 12.44
CA GLY A 305 -19.59 23.90 11.15
C GLY A 305 -20.94 23.35 10.65
N ASP A 306 -21.82 22.94 11.57
CA ASP A 306 -23.17 22.46 11.24
C ASP A 306 -24.12 23.61 10.87
N GLU A 307 -23.92 24.83 11.39
CA GLU A 307 -24.73 25.99 11.01
C GLU A 307 -24.39 26.53 9.60
N GLU A 308 -23.13 26.50 9.17
CA GLU A 308 -22.76 26.92 7.80
C GLU A 308 -23.25 25.94 6.73
N ALA A 309 -23.33 24.64 7.03
CA ALA A 309 -23.90 23.64 6.11
C ALA A 309 -25.43 23.77 5.93
N SER A 310 -26.13 24.34 6.92
CA SER A 310 -27.58 24.60 6.86
C SER A 310 -27.91 25.87 6.04
N ALA A 311 -27.00 26.85 5.99
CA ALA A 311 -27.25 28.14 5.33
C ALA A 311 -27.03 28.13 3.80
N ALA A 312 -26.38 27.12 3.22
CA ALA A 312 -26.12 27.03 1.78
C ALA A 312 -27.25 26.37 0.95
N GLY A 313 -28.34 25.93 1.61
CA GLY A 313 -29.43 25.19 0.99
C GLY A 313 -30.72 25.98 0.79
N THR A 314 -30.69 27.29 0.52
CA THR A 314 -31.89 27.99 0.03
C THR A 314 -31.53 29.24 -0.79
N LYS A 315 -31.35 29.06 -2.10
CA LYS A 315 -31.69 30.06 -3.12
C LYS A 315 -31.84 29.42 -4.49
#